data_AF-A0A957BMM6-F1
#
_entry.id   AF-A0A957BMM6-F1
#
_cell.length_a   1.000
_cell.length_b   1.000
_cell.length_c   1.000
_cell.angle_alpha   90.00
_cell.angle_beta   90.00
_cell.angle_gamma   90.00
#
_symmetry.space_group_name_H-M   'P 1'
#
loop_
_entity.id
_entity.type
_entity.pdbx_description
1 polymer ?
#
loop_
_entity_poly.entity_id
_entity_poly.type
_entity_poly.pdbx_seq_one_letter_code
_entity_poly.pdbx_strand_id
1 'polypeptide(L)'
;MATDSLLPKRFNKLLIANRGEIAMRILRACHELGISTVAVFSDADRNALHVRYATEAYHIGPSAARDSYLRMDKLIEIAKLSGAEAIHPGYGFLSERAEFAQMCVDNGIVFVGPPPEAIKIMGDKQTARETAVAAGVPIVP
;
A
#
# COMPACT_ATOMS: atom_id res chain seq x y z
N MET A 1 -12.54 -26.17 -18.50
CA MET A 1 -11.30 -25.82 -17.76
C MET A 1 -10.91 -24.38 -18.08
N ALA A 2 -11.71 -23.39 -17.65
CA ALA A 2 -11.47 -21.97 -17.95
C ALA A 2 -12.19 -21.02 -16.97
N THR A 3 -12.04 -21.25 -15.66
CA THR A 3 -12.67 -20.40 -14.62
C THR A 3 -11.73 -20.02 -13.47
N ASP A 4 -10.43 -20.33 -13.57
CA ASP A 4 -9.47 -20.06 -12.49
C ASP A 4 -8.61 -18.80 -12.74
N SER A 5 -8.74 -18.16 -13.91
CA SER A 5 -7.90 -17.01 -14.31
C SER A 5 -8.44 -15.63 -13.93
N LEU A 6 -9.55 -15.57 -13.18
CA LEU A 6 -10.17 -14.31 -12.72
C LEU A 6 -10.11 -14.13 -11.19
N LEU A 7 -9.66 -15.15 -10.45
CA LEU A 7 -9.37 -14.96 -9.03
C LEU A 7 -8.02 -14.23 -8.95
N PRO A 8 -7.97 -13.02 -8.36
CA PRO A 8 -6.71 -12.31 -8.19
C PRO A 8 -5.73 -13.23 -7.47
N LYS A 9 -4.48 -13.22 -7.90
CA LYS A 9 -3.39 -14.00 -7.31
C LYS A 9 -3.45 -13.84 -5.79
N ARG A 10 -3.88 -14.90 -5.10
CA ARG A 10 -3.95 -14.90 -3.63
C ARG A 10 -2.52 -14.81 -3.12
N PHE A 11 -2.18 -13.69 -2.50
CA PHE A 11 -0.95 -13.56 -1.72
C PHE A 11 -1.21 -14.06 -0.30
N ASN A 12 -0.18 -14.66 0.29
CA ASN A 12 -0.21 -15.21 1.64
C ASN A 12 0.52 -14.32 2.63
N LYS A 13 1.33 -13.36 2.16
CA LYS A 13 2.01 -12.37 3.00
C LYS A 13 1.87 -10.96 2.45
N LEU A 14 1.45 -10.03 3.31
CA LEU A 14 1.20 -8.63 2.97
C LEU A 14 1.96 -7.68 3.90
N LEU A 15 2.66 -6.71 3.32
CA LEU A 15 3.26 -5.59 4.02
C LEU A 15 2.28 -4.42 4.09
N ILE A 16 2.21 -3.79 5.26
CA ILE A 16 1.37 -2.62 5.48
C ILE A 16 2.28 -1.39 5.50
N ALA A 17 2.23 -0.60 4.43
CA ALA A 17 3.03 0.63 4.29
C ALA A 17 2.34 1.83 4.98
N ASN A 18 1.98 1.64 6.26
CA ASN A 18 1.29 2.64 7.07
C ASN A 18 1.48 2.35 8.57
N ARG A 19 0.87 3.16 9.44
CA ARG A 19 0.95 3.06 10.90
C ARG A 19 -0.42 3.20 11.56
N GLY A 20 -0.46 3.00 12.87
CA GLY A 20 -1.62 3.38 13.68
C GLY A 20 -2.87 2.51 13.47
N GLU A 21 -4.01 3.16 13.55
CA GLU A 21 -5.35 2.59 13.40
C GLU A 21 -5.58 1.94 12.02
N ILE A 22 -5.12 2.57 10.93
CA ILE A 22 -5.33 2.01 9.59
C ILE A 22 -4.49 0.74 9.39
N ALA A 23 -3.28 0.72 9.95
CA ALA A 23 -2.48 -0.50 9.96
C ALA A 23 -3.16 -1.61 10.78
N MET A 24 -3.70 -1.29 11.96
CA MET A 24 -4.50 -2.23 12.76
C MET A 24 -5.75 -2.74 12.01
N ARG A 25 -6.43 -1.88 11.26
CA ARG A 25 -7.62 -2.25 10.47
C ARG A 25 -7.28 -3.26 9.38
N ILE A 26 -6.15 -3.07 8.69
CA ILE A 26 -5.66 -3.98 7.64
C ILE A 26 -5.17 -5.29 8.25
N LEU A 27 -4.44 -5.22 9.38
CA LEU A 27 -3.99 -6.40 10.14
C LEU A 27 -5.16 -7.32 10.48
N ARG A 28 -6.27 -6.77 10.98
CA ARG A 28 -7.48 -7.55 11.31
C ARG A 28 -8.07 -8.27 10.10
N ALA A 29 -8.18 -7.59 8.96
CA ALA A 29 -8.66 -8.21 7.72
C ALA A 29 -7.73 -9.33 7.24
N CYS A 30 -6.42 -9.13 7.32
CA CYS A 30 -5.45 -10.16 6.95
C CYS A 30 -5.56 -11.38 7.88
N HIS A 31 -5.72 -11.16 9.18
CA HIS A 31 -5.92 -12.23 10.15
C HIS A 31 -7.19 -13.06 9.85
N GLU A 32 -8.32 -12.41 9.55
CA GLU A 32 -9.56 -13.10 9.15
C GLU A 32 -9.40 -13.93 7.87
N LEU A 33 -8.50 -13.52 6.97
CA LEU A 33 -8.20 -14.19 5.71
C LEU A 33 -7.05 -15.20 5.79
N GLY A 34 -6.41 -15.35 6.95
CA GLY A 34 -5.24 -16.22 7.12
C GLY A 34 -3.97 -15.72 6.42
N ILE A 35 -3.88 -14.41 6.14
CA ILE A 35 -2.74 -13.76 5.48
C ILE A 35 -1.74 -13.30 6.55
N SER A 36 -0.47 -13.69 6.40
CA SER A 36 0.63 -13.23 7.25
C SER A 36 0.94 -11.75 7.01
N THR A 37 1.33 -11.03 8.06
CA THR A 37 1.42 -9.56 8.01
C THR A 37 2.77 -9.02 8.40
N VAL A 38 3.24 -8.04 7.64
CA VAL A 38 4.49 -7.32 7.89
C VAL A 38 4.15 -5.87 8.22
N ALA A 39 4.39 -5.45 9.46
CA ALA A 39 4.33 -4.05 9.84
C ALA A 39 5.66 -3.34 9.59
N VAL A 40 5.60 -2.04 9.36
CA VAL A 40 6.77 -1.16 9.38
C VAL A 40 6.61 -0.10 10.46
N PHE A 41 7.72 0.37 11.01
CA PHE A 41 7.69 1.40 12.05
C PHE A 41 8.90 2.31 12.05
N SER A 42 8.67 3.57 12.41
CA SER A 42 9.74 4.51 12.74
C SER A 42 10.10 4.43 14.23
N ASP A 43 11.17 5.13 14.64
CA ASP A 43 11.57 5.21 16.05
C ASP A 43 10.43 5.62 17.00
N ALA A 44 9.59 6.57 16.59
CA ALA A 44 8.43 7.02 17.38
C ALA A 44 7.37 5.93 17.58
N ASP A 45 7.29 4.97 16.66
CA ASP A 45 6.26 3.93 16.62
C ASP A 45 6.75 2.57 17.12
N ARG A 46 7.99 2.48 17.63
CA ARG A 46 8.60 1.23 18.10
C ARG A 46 7.71 0.42 19.05
N ASN A 47 6.90 1.10 19.86
CA ASN A 47 5.99 0.50 20.82
C ASN A 47 4.51 0.56 20.42
N ALA A 48 4.20 0.99 19.19
CA ALA A 48 2.83 1.14 18.71
C ALA A 48 2.12 -0.21 18.58
N LEU A 49 0.78 -0.17 18.64
CA LEU A 49 -0.04 -1.39 18.59
C LEU A 49 0.15 -2.17 17.29
N HIS A 50 0.17 -1.51 16.13
CA HIS A 50 0.30 -2.21 14.84
C HIS A 50 1.62 -2.99 14.74
N VAL A 51 2.68 -2.55 15.41
CA VAL A 51 3.97 -3.26 15.49
C VAL A 51 3.84 -4.54 16.30
N ARG A 52 3.13 -4.49 17.43
CA ARG A 52 2.97 -5.63 18.35
C ARG A 52 2.02 -6.70 17.83
N TYR A 53 1.06 -6.32 16.98
CA TYR A 53 0.02 -7.22 16.47
C TYR A 53 0.35 -7.88 15.13
N ALA A 54 1.32 -7.34 14.38
CA ALA A 54 1.76 -7.94 13.13
C ALA A 54 2.51 -9.26 13.35
N THR A 55 2.50 -10.12 12.34
CA THR A 55 3.27 -11.38 12.36
C THR A 55 4.76 -11.10 12.49
N GLU A 56 5.24 -10.07 11.79
CA GLU A 56 6.60 -9.55 11.89
C GLU A 56 6.60 -8.04 11.67
N ALA A 57 7.64 -7.35 12.17
CA ALA A 57 7.75 -5.90 12.04
C ALA A 57 9.18 -5.43 11.80
N TYR A 58 9.35 -4.44 10.92
CA TYR A 58 10.66 -3.93 10.51
C TYR A 58 10.80 -2.43 10.78
N HIS A 59 11.96 -2.06 11.31
CA HIS A 59 12.32 -0.66 11.50
C HIS A 59 12.69 0.00 10.17
N ILE A 60 12.05 1.12 9.84
CA ILE A 60 12.25 1.81 8.55
C ILE A 60 12.93 3.17 8.66
N GLY A 61 13.20 3.67 9.87
CA GLY A 61 13.99 4.89 10.05
C GLY A 61 13.53 5.81 11.18
N PRO A 62 14.09 7.02 11.24
CA PRO A 62 13.79 8.00 12.29
C PRO A 62 12.32 8.43 12.33
N SER A 63 11.93 9.09 13.43
CA SER A 63 10.55 9.53 13.69
C SER A 63 9.91 10.38 12.58
N ALA A 64 10.71 11.14 11.82
CA ALA A 64 10.19 11.97 10.74
C ALA A 64 9.67 11.10 9.59
N ALA A 65 8.42 11.33 9.15
CA ALA A 65 7.79 10.54 8.08
C ALA A 65 8.57 10.60 6.76
N ARG A 66 9.19 11.75 6.44
CA ARG A 66 10.06 11.91 5.26
C ARG A 66 11.22 10.91 5.24
N ASP A 67 11.74 10.59 6.41
CA ASP A 67 12.90 9.71 6.58
C ASP A 67 12.49 8.27 6.94
N SER A 68 11.18 7.99 7.03
CA SER A 68 10.60 6.68 7.34
C SER A 68 9.44 6.32 6.41
N TYR A 69 8.20 6.63 6.75
CA TYR A 69 6.99 6.17 6.03
C TYR A 69 6.88 6.67 4.57
N LEU A 70 7.63 7.70 4.18
CA LEU A 70 7.70 8.22 2.81
C LEU A 70 8.89 7.67 2.01
N ARG A 71 9.70 6.78 2.60
CA ARG A 71 10.83 6.12 1.93
C ARG A 71 10.38 4.92 1.12
N MET A 72 9.93 5.17 -0.11
CA MET A 72 9.47 4.15 -1.06
C MET A 72 10.51 3.04 -1.25
N ASP A 73 11.78 3.42 -1.43
CA ASP A 73 12.92 2.52 -1.57
C ASP A 73 13.04 1.56 -0.38
N LYS A 74 12.91 2.10 0.85
CA LYS A 74 12.98 1.29 2.06
C LYS A 74 11.80 0.32 2.18
N LEU A 75 10.60 0.75 1.81
CA LEU A 75 9.41 -0.11 1.85
C LEU A 75 9.50 -1.27 0.86
N ILE A 76 10.01 -1.03 -0.36
CA ILE A 76 10.27 -2.08 -1.34
C ILE A 76 11.37 -3.03 -0.86
N GLU A 77 12.45 -2.51 -0.27
CA GLU A 77 13.51 -3.33 0.35
C GLU A 77 12.94 -4.28 1.40
N ILE A 78 12.13 -3.77 2.34
CA ILE A 78 11.52 -4.58 3.39
C ILE A 78 10.51 -5.58 2.83
N ALA A 79 9.71 -5.21 1.83
CA ALA A 79 8.78 -6.15 1.19
C ALA A 79 9.52 -7.33 0.58
N LYS A 80 10.65 -7.09 -0.11
CA LYS A 80 11.51 -8.15 -0.64
C LYS A 80 12.15 -8.99 0.47
N LEU A 81 12.71 -8.35 1.50
CA LEU A 81 13.39 -9.01 2.60
C LEU A 81 12.44 -9.94 3.38
N SER A 82 11.24 -9.47 3.67
CA SER A 82 10.22 -10.23 4.40
C SER A 82 9.52 -11.29 3.53
N GLY A 83 9.68 -11.23 2.21
CA GLY A 83 8.95 -12.06 1.26
C GLY A 83 7.46 -11.69 1.17
N ALA A 84 7.11 -10.44 1.45
CA ALA A 84 5.76 -9.94 1.24
C ALA A 84 5.46 -9.88 -0.27
N GLU A 85 4.34 -10.48 -0.67
CA GLU A 85 3.90 -10.55 -2.07
C GLU A 85 3.01 -9.36 -2.44
N ALA A 86 2.50 -8.64 -1.44
CA ALA A 86 1.63 -7.48 -1.60
C ALA A 86 1.99 -6.37 -0.62
N ILE A 87 1.73 -5.12 -1.01
CA ILE A 87 1.77 -3.94 -0.15
C ILE A 87 0.40 -3.28 -0.11
N HIS A 88 -0.14 -3.09 1.09
CA HIS A 88 -1.31 -2.25 1.32
C HIS A 88 -0.88 -0.88 1.85
N PRO A 89 -1.18 0.22 1.14
CA PRO A 89 -0.69 1.54 1.55
C PRO A 89 -1.60 2.23 2.59
N GLY A 90 -2.83 1.74 2.79
CA GLY A 90 -3.79 2.39 3.67
C GLY A 90 -4.28 3.70 3.05
N TYR A 91 -4.28 4.78 3.84
CA TYR A 91 -4.52 6.14 3.36
C TYR A 91 -3.42 7.10 3.80
N GLY A 92 -3.34 8.26 3.15
CA GLY A 92 -2.23 9.19 3.36
C GLY A 92 -0.90 8.58 2.92
N PHE A 93 0.22 9.18 3.35
CA PHE A 93 1.58 8.79 2.96
C PHE A 93 1.74 8.54 1.45
N LEU A 94 1.89 7.27 1.06
CA LEU A 94 2.18 6.84 -0.30
C LEU A 94 0.97 6.20 -1.02
N SER A 95 -0.21 6.18 -0.39
CA SER A 95 -1.43 5.57 -0.96
C SER A 95 -1.88 6.15 -2.29
N GLU A 96 -1.57 7.42 -2.55
CA GLU A 96 -1.91 8.12 -3.80
C GLU A 96 -0.66 8.51 -4.60
N ARG A 97 0.47 7.82 -4.38
CA ARG A 97 1.71 8.07 -5.13
C ARG A 97 1.85 7.06 -6.26
N ALA A 98 1.56 7.50 -7.48
CA ALA A 98 1.67 6.68 -8.69
C ALA A 98 3.07 6.04 -8.84
N GLU A 99 4.12 6.79 -8.50
CA GLU A 99 5.50 6.30 -8.47
C GLU A 99 5.68 5.09 -7.54
N PHE A 100 5.10 5.13 -6.33
CA PHE A 100 5.20 4.01 -5.39
C PHE A 100 4.42 2.78 -5.87
N ALA A 101 3.23 2.98 -6.43
CA ALA A 101 2.46 1.91 -7.03
C ALA A 101 3.22 1.28 -8.22
N GLN A 102 3.86 2.09 -9.06
CA GLN A 102 4.68 1.62 -10.17
C GLN A 102 5.89 0.83 -9.67
N MET A 103 6.58 1.32 -8.64
CA MET A 103 7.68 0.57 -8.02
C MET A 103 7.21 -0.79 -7.49
N CYS A 104 6.01 -0.92 -6.94
CA CYS A 104 5.48 -2.22 -6.53
C CYS A 104 5.36 -3.16 -7.74
N VAL A 105 4.74 -2.69 -8.83
CA VAL A 105 4.57 -3.45 -10.09
C VAL A 105 5.92 -3.89 -10.66
N ASP A 106 6.87 -2.97 -10.77
CA ASP A 106 8.22 -3.22 -11.32
C ASP A 106 8.99 -4.26 -10.50
N ASN A 107 8.65 -4.41 -9.22
CA ASN A 107 9.27 -5.37 -8.32
C ASN A 107 8.43 -6.65 -8.12
N GLY A 108 7.37 -6.85 -8.91
CA GLY A 108 6.51 -8.03 -8.84
C GLY A 108 5.68 -8.12 -7.55
N ILE A 109 5.47 -6.98 -6.88
CA ILE A 109 4.70 -6.87 -5.64
C ILE A 109 3.31 -6.33 -5.98
N VAL A 110 2.27 -6.98 -5.47
CA VAL A 110 0.89 -6.52 -5.66
C VAL A 110 0.67 -5.24 -4.86
N PHE A 111 0.39 -4.13 -5.54
CA PHE A 111 -0.10 -2.92 -4.88
C PHE A 111 -1.60 -3.07 -4.62
N VAL A 112 -2.02 -3.07 -3.34
CA VAL A 112 -3.44 -3.16 -2.98
C VAL A 112 -4.08 -1.78 -3.11
N GLY A 113 -4.41 -1.42 -4.35
CA GLY A 113 -4.99 -0.14 -4.74
C GLY A 113 -5.22 -0.08 -6.25
N PRO A 114 -5.59 1.10 -6.78
CA PRO A 114 -5.74 1.30 -8.23
C PRO A 114 -4.38 1.18 -8.97
N PRO A 115 -4.40 0.92 -10.29
CA PRO A 115 -3.17 0.87 -11.09
C PRO A 115 -2.46 2.24 -11.13
N PRO A 116 -1.12 2.29 -11.34
CA PRO A 116 -0.34 3.53 -11.31
C PRO A 116 -0.88 4.63 -12.23
N GLU A 117 -1.30 4.27 -13.44
CA GLU A 117 -1.88 5.22 -14.40
C GLU A 117 -3.18 5.86 -13.90
N ALA A 118 -4.05 5.10 -13.21
CA ALA A 118 -5.27 5.65 -12.64
C ALA A 118 -4.96 6.62 -11.49
N ILE A 119 -3.95 6.32 -10.66
CA ILE A 119 -3.49 7.24 -9.62
C ILE A 119 -2.96 8.53 -10.24
N LYS A 120 -2.17 8.43 -11.31
CA LYS A 120 -1.60 9.58 -12.02
C LYS A 120 -2.67 10.48 -12.62
N ILE A 121 -3.61 9.89 -13.35
CA ILE A 121 -4.72 10.61 -14.00
C ILE A 121 -5.59 11.32 -12.96
N MET A 122 -5.94 10.63 -11.87
CA MET A 122 -6.85 11.16 -10.86
C MET A 122 -6.16 12.09 -9.84
N GLY A 123 -4.83 12.03 -9.73
CA GLY A 123 -4.06 12.88 -8.82
C GLY A 123 -3.89 14.32 -9.31
N ASP A 124 -4.00 14.57 -10.62
CA ASP A 124 -4.02 15.91 -11.19
C ASP A 124 -5.46 16.39 -11.41
N LYS A 125 -5.82 17.51 -10.79
CA LYS A 125 -7.21 18.01 -10.82
C LYS A 125 -7.70 18.33 -12.22
N GLN A 126 -6.83 18.83 -13.11
CA GLN A 126 -7.21 19.17 -14.47
C GLN A 126 -7.44 17.90 -15.29
N THR A 127 -6.47 17.00 -15.29
CA THR A 127 -6.54 15.71 -16.00
C THR A 127 -7.72 14.87 -15.49
N ALA A 128 -7.98 14.86 -14.19
CA ALA A 128 -9.14 14.20 -13.59
C ALA A 128 -10.47 14.79 -14.09
N ARG A 129 -10.58 16.12 -14.19
CA ARG A 129 -11.78 16.80 -14.72
C ARG A 129 -11.99 16.47 -16.19
N GLU A 130 -10.94 16.53 -17.00
CA GLU A 130 -10.99 16.17 -18.43
C GLU A 130 -11.43 14.71 -18.61
N THR A 131 -10.88 13.81 -17.80
CA THR A 131 -11.24 12.39 -17.78
C THR A 131 -12.70 12.18 -17.38
N ALA A 132 -13.19 12.89 -16.35
CA ALA A 132 -14.59 12.83 -15.92
C ALA A 132 -15.55 13.31 -17.02
N VAL A 133 -15.23 14.41 -17.70
CA VAL A 133 -16.02 14.92 -18.84
C VAL A 133 -16.03 13.93 -19.99
N ALA A 134 -14.88 13.37 -20.36
CA ALA A 134 -14.77 12.36 -21.42
C ALA A 134 -15.58 11.09 -21.11
N ALA A 135 -15.69 10.73 -19.83
CA ALA A 135 -16.51 9.62 -19.35
C ALA A 135 -18.01 9.96 -19.18
N GLY A 136 -18.44 11.20 -19.51
CA GLY A 136 -19.83 11.64 -19.39
C GLY A 136 -20.28 11.90 -17.95
N VAL A 137 -19.35 12.08 -17.00
CA VAL A 137 -19.66 12.39 -15.60
C VAL A 137 -19.97 13.88 -15.45
N PRO A 138 -21.12 14.26 -14.85
CA PRO A 138 -21.44 15.66 -14.58
C PRO A 138 -20.41 16.31 -13.65
N ILE A 139 -19.98 17.52 -13.99
CA ILE A 139 -18.99 18.29 -13.22
C ILE A 139 -19.58 19.63 -12.78
N VAL A 140 -19.02 20.19 -11.70
CA VAL A 140 -19.33 21.57 -11.28
C VAL A 140 -18.80 22.54 -12.37
N PRO A 141 -19.63 23.49 -12.84
CA PRO A 141 -19.23 24.50 -13.82
C PRO A 141 -17.95 25.25 -13.43
#